data_AF-A0A368GRR8-F1
#
_entry.id   AF-A0A368GRR8-F1
#
_cell.length_a   1.000
_cell.length_b   1.000
_cell.length_c   1.000
_cell.angle_alpha   90.00
_cell.angle_beta   90.00
_cell.angle_gamma   90.00
#
_symmetry.space_group_name_H-M   'P 1'
#
loop_
_entity.id
_entity.type
_entity.pdbx_description
1 polymer ?
#
loop_
_entity_poly.entity_id
_entity_poly.type
_entity_poly.pdbx_seq_one_letter_code
_entity_poly.pdbx_strand_id
1 'polypeptide(L)'
;MLKWRACHRWISRLLLLGLCALFVSAARAKHDNCKSEKLRELVLETVGIYPHQYSYQAKYMKQQAEERFGNWWSAVIVGDRGGYGMSAVYDKYRNTR
;
A
#
# COMPACT_ATOMS: atom_id res chain seq x y z
N MET A 1 31.57 18.70 42.20
CA MET A 1 30.71 19.06 41.04
C MET A 1 30.78 18.07 39.85
N LEU A 2 31.58 16.99 39.87
CA LEU A 2 31.68 16.05 38.72
C LEU A 2 30.44 15.16 38.47
N LYS A 3 29.66 14.82 39.51
CA LYS A 3 28.54 13.87 39.40
C LYS A 3 27.38 14.36 38.50
N TRP A 4 27.15 15.67 38.41
CA TRP A 4 26.05 16.26 37.64
C TRP A 4 26.27 16.15 36.13
N ARG A 5 27.51 16.39 35.66
CA ARG A 5 27.88 16.31 34.24
C ARG A 5 27.81 14.88 33.71
N ALA A 6 28.16 13.89 34.54
CA ALA A 6 28.05 12.48 34.19
C ALA A 6 26.57 12.06 34.05
N CYS A 7 25.71 12.42 35.01
CA CYS A 7 24.29 12.09 34.96
C CYS A 7 23.60 12.71 33.73
N HIS A 8 23.91 13.98 33.41
CA HIS A 8 23.39 14.66 32.22
C HIS A 8 23.81 13.98 30.90
N ARG A 9 25.05 13.46 30.82
CA ARG A 9 25.52 12.71 29.64
C ARG A 9 24.79 11.37 29.47
N TRP A 10 24.46 10.69 30.56
CA TRP A 10 23.72 9.43 30.52
C TRP A 10 22.26 9.63 30.13
N ILE A 11 21.60 10.65 30.70
CA ILE A 11 20.23 11.03 30.34
C ILE A 11 20.14 11.43 28.87
N SER A 12 21.09 12.23 28.38
CA SER A 12 21.13 12.63 26.96
C SER A 12 21.31 11.43 26.02
N ARG A 13 22.16 10.46 26.37
CA ARG A 13 22.33 9.23 25.58
C ARG A 13 21.07 8.34 25.58
N LEU A 14 20.40 8.21 26.71
CA LEU A 14 19.14 7.48 26.82
C LEU A 14 18.03 8.13 25.99
N LEU A 15 17.93 9.47 26.02
CA LEU A 15 17.00 10.22 25.18
C LEU A 15 17.28 10.04 23.69
N LEU A 16 18.56 10.08 23.28
CA LEU A 16 18.96 9.83 21.89
C LEU A 16 18.58 8.42 21.43
N LEU A 17 18.81 7.40 22.26
CA LEU A 17 18.43 6.02 21.95
C LEU A 17 16.90 5.87 21.83
N GLY A 18 16.14 6.51 22.73
CA GLY A 18 14.68 6.55 22.66
C GLY A 18 14.15 7.21 21.39
N LEU A 19 14.74 8.35 20.99
CA LEU A 19 14.43 9.03 19.73
C LEU A 19 14.74 8.15 18.51
N CYS A 20 15.91 7.51 18.47
CA CYS A 20 16.27 6.59 17.37
C CYS A 20 15.28 5.43 17.24
N ALA A 21 14.84 4.84 18.36
CA ALA A 21 13.88 3.75 18.35
C ALA A 21 12.50 4.19 17.79
N LEU A 22 12.06 5.40 18.12
CA LEU A 22 10.82 5.98 17.59
C LEU A 22 10.91 6.25 16.08
N PHE A 23 12.01 6.83 15.61
CA PHE A 23 12.22 7.09 14.18
C PHE A 23 12.26 5.79 13.35
N VAL A 24 12.96 4.76 13.83
CA VAL A 24 13.03 3.45 13.16
C VAL A 24 11.64 2.79 13.09
N SER A 25 10.86 2.87 14.18
CA SER A 25 9.51 2.31 14.23
C SER A 25 8.56 3.01 13.26
N ALA A 26 8.63 4.35 13.18
CA ALA A 26 7.84 5.14 12.23
C ALA A 26 8.23 4.86 10.76
N ALA A 27 9.52 4.70 10.47
CA ALA A 27 9.99 4.32 9.15
C ALA A 27 9.49 2.93 8.72
N ARG A 28 9.45 1.97 9.66
CA ARG A 28 8.93 0.61 9.44
C ARG A 28 7.44 0.61 9.14
N ALA A 29 6.64 1.35 9.92
CA ALA A 29 5.20 1.52 9.67
C ALA A 29 4.90 2.17 8.30
N LYS A 30 5.79 3.04 7.81
CA LYS A 30 5.67 3.65 6.47
C LYS A 30 6.03 2.66 5.36
N HIS A 31 6.98 1.76 5.60
CA HIS A 31 7.35 0.69 4.66
C HIS A 31 6.23 -0.35 4.52
N ASP A 32 5.59 -0.74 5.62
CA ASP A 32 4.45 -1.67 5.63
C ASP A 32 3.21 -1.09 4.90
N ASN A 33 3.09 0.24 4.82
CA ASN A 33 2.05 0.97 4.10
C ASN A 33 2.43 1.33 2.66
N CYS A 34 3.48 0.72 2.09
CA CYS A 34 3.81 0.95 0.69
C CYS A 34 2.69 0.42 -0.20
N LYS A 35 1.91 1.33 -0.81
CA LYS A 35 0.80 1.00 -1.72
C LYS A 35 1.22 0.02 -2.82
N SER A 36 2.47 0.09 -3.29
CA SER A 36 2.99 -0.82 -4.33
C SER A 36 3.03 -2.28 -3.89
N GLU A 37 3.49 -2.57 -2.67
CA GLU A 37 3.58 -3.95 -2.17
C GLU A 37 2.19 -4.51 -1.90
N LYS A 38 1.30 -3.72 -1.30
CA LYS A 38 -0.09 -4.12 -1.06
C LYS A 38 -0.91 -4.31 -2.33
N LEU A 39 -0.64 -3.51 -3.38
CA LEU A 39 -1.21 -3.75 -4.71
C LEU A 39 -0.66 -5.03 -5.33
N ARG A 40 0.64 -5.31 -5.18
CA ARG A 40 1.24 -6.56 -5.68
C ARG A 40 0.65 -7.79 -5.00
N GLU A 41 0.47 -7.75 -3.68
CA GLU A 41 -0.23 -8.80 -2.92
C GLU A 41 -1.64 -9.02 -3.48
N LEU A 42 -2.39 -7.94 -3.71
CA LEU A 42 -3.74 -8.01 -4.28
C LEU A 42 -3.76 -8.60 -5.70
N VAL A 43 -2.79 -8.27 -6.55
CA VAL A 43 -2.67 -8.85 -7.90
C VAL A 43 -2.45 -10.36 -7.81
N LEU A 44 -1.54 -10.82 -6.95
CA LEU A 44 -1.26 -12.24 -6.76
C LEU A 44 -2.45 -13.00 -6.19
N GLU A 45 -3.13 -12.42 -5.19
CA GLU A 45 -4.38 -12.93 -4.60
C GLU A 45 -5.44 -13.13 -5.69
N THR A 46 -5.65 -12.10 -6.52
CA THR A 46 -6.64 -12.12 -7.60
C THR A 46 -6.36 -13.23 -8.62
N VAL A 47 -5.11 -13.38 -9.05
CA VAL A 47 -4.70 -14.42 -10.01
C VAL A 47 -4.89 -15.81 -9.42
N GLY A 48 -4.61 -15.98 -8.12
CA GLY A 48 -4.81 -17.24 -7.41
C GLY A 48 -6.28 -17.65 -7.25
N ILE A 49 -7.19 -16.69 -7.02
CA ILE A 49 -8.63 -16.96 -6.83
C ILE A 49 -9.33 -17.22 -8.18
N TYR A 50 -8.99 -16.46 -9.23
CA TYR A 50 -9.68 -16.50 -10.52
C TYR A 50 -8.74 -16.82 -11.68
N PRO A 51 -8.06 -17.98 -11.72
CA PRO A 51 -7.07 -18.29 -12.75
C PRO A 51 -7.70 -18.24 -14.15
N HIS A 52 -7.03 -17.54 -15.07
CA HIS A 52 -7.45 -17.35 -16.48
C HIS A 52 -8.84 -16.72 -16.70
N GLN A 53 -9.50 -16.24 -15.65
CA GLN A 53 -10.83 -15.65 -15.72
C GLN A 53 -10.76 -14.11 -15.67
N TYR A 54 -10.26 -13.50 -16.73
CA TYR A 54 -9.86 -12.08 -16.76
C TYR A 54 -10.96 -11.10 -16.32
N SER A 55 -12.23 -11.34 -16.69
CA SER A 55 -13.35 -10.48 -16.27
C SER A 55 -13.60 -10.54 -14.76
N TYR A 56 -13.50 -11.73 -14.16
CA TYR A 56 -13.64 -11.91 -12.72
C TYR A 56 -12.44 -11.35 -11.96
N GLN A 57 -11.23 -11.56 -12.49
CA GLN A 57 -10.01 -10.95 -11.96
C GLN A 57 -10.13 -9.41 -11.92
N ALA A 58 -10.51 -8.78 -13.04
CA ALA A 58 -10.66 -7.33 -13.10
C ALA A 58 -11.72 -6.81 -12.12
N LYS A 59 -12.88 -7.51 -12.02
CA LYS A 59 -13.95 -7.14 -11.09
C LYS A 59 -13.50 -7.23 -9.63
N TYR A 60 -12.90 -8.34 -9.25
CA TYR A 60 -12.43 -8.57 -7.88
C TYR A 60 -11.33 -7.59 -7.48
N MET A 61 -10.34 -7.40 -8.36
CA MET A 61 -9.22 -6.50 -8.10
C MET A 61 -9.69 -5.05 -7.91
N LYS A 62 -10.65 -4.59 -8.73
CA LYS A 62 -11.28 -3.28 -8.53
C LYS A 62 -11.94 -3.18 -7.16
N GLN A 63 -12.81 -4.13 -6.81
CA GLN A 63 -13.56 -4.09 -5.55
C GLN A 63 -12.64 -4.06 -4.33
N GLN A 64 -11.61 -4.90 -4.32
CA GLN A 64 -10.64 -4.95 -3.23
C GLN A 64 -9.74 -3.72 -3.19
N ALA A 65 -9.40 -3.14 -4.35
CA ALA A 65 -8.64 -1.89 -4.37
C ALA A 65 -9.47 -0.72 -3.82
N GLU A 66 -10.76 -0.65 -4.15
CA GLU A 66 -11.69 0.35 -3.62
C GLU A 66 -11.86 0.21 -2.10
N GLU A 67 -12.02 -1.02 -1.62
CA GLU A 67 -12.16 -1.32 -0.19
C GLU A 67 -10.90 -1.01 0.63
N ARG A 68 -9.71 -1.35 0.10
CA ARG A 68 -8.43 -1.25 0.83
C ARG A 68 -7.72 0.09 0.64
N PHE A 69 -7.90 0.76 -0.49
CA PHE A 69 -7.10 1.94 -0.88
C PHE A 69 -7.93 3.18 -1.22
N GLY A 70 -9.26 3.12 -1.07
CA GLY A 70 -10.19 4.21 -1.38
C GLY A 70 -10.74 4.15 -2.80
N ASN A 71 -11.73 4.98 -3.12
CA ASN A 71 -12.52 4.88 -4.35
C ASN A 71 -11.75 5.22 -5.65
N TRP A 72 -12.41 4.99 -6.79
CA TRP A 72 -11.97 5.39 -8.14
C TRP A 72 -10.90 4.50 -8.78
N TRP A 73 -11.01 3.18 -8.60
CA TRP A 73 -10.10 2.23 -9.25
C TRP A 73 -10.68 1.66 -10.54
N SER A 74 -9.81 1.45 -11.52
CA SER A 74 -10.11 0.68 -12.72
C SER A 74 -9.08 -0.42 -12.89
N ALA A 75 -9.53 -1.57 -13.36
CA ALA A 75 -8.70 -2.74 -13.57
C ALA A 75 -8.89 -3.26 -15.00
N VAL A 76 -7.78 -3.52 -15.68
CA VAL A 76 -7.74 -4.17 -17.00
C VAL A 76 -6.74 -5.31 -16.91
N ILE A 77 -7.17 -6.51 -17.29
CA ILE A 77 -6.33 -7.70 -17.38
C ILE A 77 -6.24 -8.09 -18.84
N VAL A 78 -5.02 -8.16 -19.36
CA VAL A 78 -4.74 -8.50 -20.76
C VAL A 78 -4.14 -9.90 -20.81
N GLY A 79 -4.75 -10.78 -21.59
CA GLY A 79 -4.22 -12.13 -21.84
C GLY A 79 -3.04 -12.09 -22.81
N ASP A 80 -2.12 -13.03 -22.62
CA ASP A 80 -0.95 -13.27 -23.50
C ASP A 80 -1.35 -13.65 -24.93
N ARG A 81 -2.45 -14.40 -25.09
CA ARG A 81 -2.97 -14.87 -26.38
C ARG A 81 -4.01 -13.93 -27.01
N GLY A 82 -4.14 -12.72 -26.49
CA GLY A 82 -5.20 -11.79 -26.86
C GLY A 82 -6.49 -12.01 -26.04
N GLY A 83 -7.35 -10.99 -26.06
CA GLY A 83 -8.50 -10.88 -25.16
C GLY A 83 -8.16 -10.12 -23.88
N TYR A 84 -9.19 -9.50 -23.30
CA TYR A 84 -9.04 -8.72 -22.07
C TYR A 84 -10.29 -8.81 -21.20
N GLY A 85 -10.10 -8.68 -19.89
CA GLY A 85 -11.17 -8.44 -18.92
C GLY A 85 -11.02 -7.04 -18.34
N MET A 86 -12.12 -6.32 -18.15
CA MET A 86 -12.10 -4.96 -17.64
C MET A 86 -13.19 -4.73 -16.59
N SER A 87 -12.84 -3.97 -15.55
CA SER A 87 -13.79 -3.36 -14.63
C SER A 87 -13.36 -1.91 -14.40
N ALA A 88 -14.11 -0.98 -14.98
CA ALA A 88 -13.79 0.44 -14.93
C ALA A 88 -14.74 1.19 -14.00
N VAL A 89 -14.32 2.35 -13.50
CA VAL A 89 -15.27 3.39 -13.12
C VAL A 89 -15.60 4.18 -14.37
N TYR A 90 -16.86 4.11 -14.80
CA TYR A 90 -17.36 4.97 -15.86
C TYR A 90 -17.83 6.25 -15.21
N ASP A 91 -17.13 7.36 -15.47
CA ASP A 91 -17.63 8.67 -15.08
C ASP A 91 -18.99 8.89 -15.75
N LYS A 92 -20.04 9.06 -14.93
CA LYS A 92 -21.34 9.57 -15.42
C LYS A 92 -21.27 11.04 -15.84
N TYR A 93 -20.15 11.71 -15.57
CA TYR A 93 -19.92 13.09 -15.96
C TYR A 93 -19.23 13.12 -17.31
N ARG A 94 -20.03 13.40 -18.34
CA ARG A 94 -19.56 13.82 -19.67
C ARG A 94 -18.62 15.00 -19.45
N ASN A 95 -17.37 14.92 -19.93
CA ASN A 95 -16.45 16.06 -19.97
C ASN A 95 -17.21 17.33 -20.38
N THR A 96 -17.52 18.20 -19.42
CA THR A 96 -18.03 19.54 -19.74
C THR A 96 -16.85 20.29 -20.34
N ARG A 97 -16.98 20.58 -21.63
CA ARG A 97 -16.02 21.32 -22.45
C ARG A 97 -15.83 22.74 -21.94
#